data_AF-A0A559RHW0-F1
#
_entry.id   AF-A0A559RHW0-F1
#
_cell.length_a   1.000
_cell.length_b   1.000
_cell.length_c   1.000
_cell.angle_alpha   90.00
_cell.angle_beta   90.00
_cell.angle_gamma   90.00
#
_symmetry.space_group_name_H-M   'P 1'
#
loop_
_entity.id
_entity.type
_entity.pdbx_description
1 polymer ?
#
loop_
_entity_poly.entity_id
_entity_poly.type
_entity_poly.pdbx_seq_one_letter_code
_entity_poly.pdbx_strand_id
1 'polypeptide(L)' 'MELPKFILGDNTDLPNAIFVIHTEFPRFIINLEDDEVEWFEDFDQHDEKELEMETENLIKEATAFYDREVERYED' A
#
# COMPACT_ATOMS: atom_id res chain seq x y z
N MET A 1 -2.11 -17.23 -11.82
CA MET A 1 -1.00 -16.68 -11.01
C MET A 1 -1.66 -15.97 -9.84
N GLU A 2 -1.21 -16.23 -8.63
CA GLU A 2 -1.67 -15.51 -7.43
C GLU A 2 -0.66 -14.39 -7.16
N LEU A 3 -1.15 -13.16 -7.00
CA LEU A 3 -0.31 -12.03 -6.64
C LEU A 3 -0.02 -12.07 -5.13
N PRO A 4 1.19 -11.71 -4.68
CA PRO A 4 1.46 -11.55 -3.26
C PRO A 4 0.67 -10.35 -2.72
N LYS A 5 0.31 -10.40 -1.43
CA LYS A 5 -0.48 -9.36 -0.76
C LYS A 5 0.06 -7.94 -0.95
N PHE A 6 1.39 -7.78 -0.90
CA PHE A 6 2.07 -6.50 -1.10
C PHE A 6 3.15 -6.61 -2.19
N ILE A 7 3.26 -5.55 -3.00
CA ILE A 7 4.26 -5.40 -4.06
C ILE A 7 4.89 -4.01 -3.92
N LEU A 8 6.22 -3.92 -4.05
CA LEU A 8 6.93 -2.64 -4.19
C LEU A 8 6.95 -2.22 -5.66
N GLY A 9 6.62 -0.95 -5.92
CA GLY A 9 6.68 -0.31 -7.22
C GLY A 9 7.57 0.92 -7.19
N ASP A 10 8.48 1.03 -8.16
CA ASP A 10 9.27 2.22 -8.46
C ASP A 10 8.77 2.88 -9.75
N ASN A 11 9.01 4.18 -9.89
CA ASN A 11 8.65 4.92 -11.09
C ASN A 11 9.77 5.88 -11.49
N THR A 12 10.24 5.80 -12.74
CA THR A 12 11.36 6.61 -13.23
C THR A 12 11.04 8.11 -13.33
N ASP A 13 9.77 8.47 -13.50
CA ASP A 13 9.30 9.86 -13.52
C ASP A 13 9.08 10.42 -12.10
N LEU A 14 8.98 9.55 -11.09
CA LEU A 14 8.85 9.89 -9.67
C LEU A 14 9.98 9.24 -8.86
N PRO A 15 11.23 9.72 -8.99
CA PRO A 15 12.43 9.03 -8.49
C PRO A 15 12.51 8.94 -6.95
N ASN A 16 11.73 9.74 -6.24
CA ASN A 16 11.64 9.71 -4.78
C ASN A 16 10.43 8.92 -4.28
N ALA A 17 9.46 8.64 -5.15
CA ALA A 17 8.23 7.97 -4.77
C ALA A 17 8.48 6.46 -4.68
N ILE A 18 7.97 5.87 -3.62
CA ILE A 18 8.00 4.43 -3.40
C ILE A 18 6.57 3.99 -3.20
N PHE A 19 6.08 3.18 -4.14
CA PHE A 19 4.72 2.70 -4.10
C PHE A 19 4.66 1.34 -3.43
N VAL A 20 3.72 1.17 -2.50
CA VAL A 20 3.30 -0.16 -2.04
C VAL A 20 1.90 -0.43 -2.58
N ILE A 21 1.77 -1.52 -3.32
CA ILE A 21 0.50 -1.96 -3.90
C ILE A 21 -0.05 -3.09 -3.04
N HIS A 22 -1.26 -2.90 -2.51
CA HIS A 22 -2.03 -3.94 -1.83
C HIS A 22 -3.00 -4.59 -2.82
N THR A 23 -2.86 -5.90 -3.05
CA THR A 23 -3.61 -6.60 -4.10
C THR A 23 -4.86 -7.33 -3.60
N GLU A 24 -5.05 -7.40 -2.29
CA GLU A 24 -6.23 -8.01 -1.65
C GLU A 24 -7.31 -6.96 -1.37
N PHE A 25 -8.56 -7.37 -1.13
CA PHE A 25 -9.62 -6.42 -0.80
C PHE A 25 -9.42 -5.88 0.63
N PRO A 26 -9.55 -4.57 0.87
CA PRO A 26 -9.72 -3.50 -0.13
C PRO A 26 -8.42 -3.20 -0.89
N ARG A 27 -8.49 -3.06 -2.22
CA ARG A 27 -7.30 -2.88 -3.07
C ARG A 27 -6.91 -1.41 -3.15
N PHE A 28 -5.63 -1.12 -2.92
CA PHE A 28 -5.11 0.24 -2.96
C PHE A 28 -3.64 0.27 -3.38
N ILE A 29 -3.18 1.47 -3.70
CA ILE A 29 -1.78 1.81 -3.82
C ILE A 29 -1.50 2.99 -2.89
N ILE A 30 -0.40 2.91 -2.13
CA ILE A 30 0.08 4.00 -1.29
C ILE A 30 1.42 4.51 -1.81
N ASN A 31 1.58 5.82 -1.89
CA ASN A 31 2.88 6.46 -2.05
C ASN A 31 3.48 6.72 -0.66
N LEU A 32 4.59 6.05 -0.33
CA LEU A 32 5.26 6.22 0.97
C LEU A 32 6.04 7.53 1.07
N GLU A 33 6.21 8.28 -0.02
CA GLU A 33 6.85 9.61 0.02
C GLU A 33 5.97 10.67 0.70
N ASP A 34 4.65 10.63 0.44
CA ASP A 34 3.67 11.64 0.88
C ASP A 34 2.45 11.07 1.60
N ASP A 35 2.44 9.76 1.86
CA ASP A 35 1.34 9.00 2.48
C ASP A 35 0.00 9.07 1.70
N GLU A 36 0.04 9.39 0.39
CA GLU A 36 -1.15 9.44 -0.44
C GLU A 36 -1.63 8.02 -0.79
N VAL A 37 -2.92 7.75 -0.54
CA VAL A 37 -3.57 6.45 -0.81
C VAL A 37 -4.60 6.61 -1.90
N GLU A 38 -4.45 5.84 -2.97
CA GLU A 38 -5.44 5.71 -4.04
C GLU A 38 -6.10 4.32 -3.95
N TRP A 39 -7.43 4.31 -3.89
CA TRP A 39 -8.24 3.09 -3.81
C TRP A 39 -8.71 2.67 -5.20
N PHE A 40 -8.69 1.38 -5.48
CA PHE A 40 -9.21 0.83 -6.74
C PHE A 40 -10.68 0.41 -6.66
N GLU A 41 -11.27 0.45 -5.46
CA GLU A 41 -12.65 0.06 -5.21
C GLU A 41 -13.53 1.30 -4.99
N ASP A 42 -14.79 1.22 -5.46
CA ASP A 42 -15.82 2.20 -5.12
C ASP A 42 -16.48 1.79 -3.80
N PHE A 43 -16.32 2.60 -2.75
CA PHE A 43 -16.93 2.33 -1.44
C PHE A 43 -18.26 3.04 -1.27
N ASP A 44 -19.24 2.35 -0.70
CA ASP A 44 -20.51 2.95 -0.29
C ASP A 44 -20.40 3.52 1.13
N GLN A 45 -21.27 4.48 1.49
CA GLN A 45 -21.28 5.11 2.83
C GLN A 45 -21.44 4.14 4.02
N HIS A 46 -21.89 2.90 3.77
CA HIS A 46 -22.00 1.89 4.82
C HIS A 46 -20.66 1.29 5.21
N ASP A 47 -19.68 1.32 4.30
CA ASP A 47 -18.36 0.69 4.48
C ASP A 47 -17.35 1.63 5.16
N GLU A 48 -17.65 2.94 5.19
CA GLU A 48 -16.72 4.02 5.59
C GLU A 48 -16.05 3.80 6.96
N LYS A 49 -16.80 3.38 7.98
CA LYS A 49 -16.24 3.15 9.33
C LYS A 49 -15.40 1.88 9.45
N GLU A 50 -15.76 0.84 8.71
CA GLU A 50 -15.02 -0.42 8.72
C GLU A 50 -13.71 -0.23 7.94
N LEU A 51 -13.81 0.45 6.81
CA LEU A 51 -12.68 0.85 5.98
C LEU A 51 -11.71 1.77 6.71
N GLU A 52 -12.14 2.76 7.48
CA GLU A 52 -11.21 3.63 8.24
C GLU A 52 -10.28 2.81 9.16
N MET A 53 -10.84 1.88 9.94
CA MET A 53 -10.04 1.04 10.83
C MET A 53 -9.16 0.04 10.08
N GLU A 54 -9.67 -0.57 9.00
CA GLU A 54 -8.88 -1.49 8.18
C GLU A 54 -7.76 -0.75 7.44
N THR A 55 -8.03 0.45 6.93
CA THR A 55 -7.08 1.33 6.24
C THR A 55 -5.89 1.64 7.13
N GLU A 56 -6.10 2.09 8.36
CA GLU A 56 -4.99 2.39 9.27
C GLU A 56 -4.10 1.17 9.53
N ASN A 57 -4.68 -0.03 9.60
CA ASN A 57 -3.92 -1.25 9.79
C ASN A 57 -3.16 -1.64 8.51
N LEU A 58 -3.81 -1.54 7.35
CA LEU A 58 -3.22 -1.88 6.06
C LEU A 58 -2.07 -0.94 5.68
N ILE A 59 -2.17 0.36 6.01
CA ILE A 59 -1.08 1.32 5.84
C ILE A 59 0.12 0.92 6.72
N LYS A 60 -0.10 0.60 8.00
CA LYS A 60 0.98 0.12 8.88
C LYS A 60 1.64 -1.16 8.36
N GLU A 61 0.85 -2.09 7.83
CA GLU A 61 1.37 -3.31 7.20
C GLU A 61 2.18 -3.01 5.93
N ALA A 62 1.73 -2.07 5.10
CA ALA A 62 2.44 -1.63 3.90
C ALA A 62 3.81 -0.99 4.23
N THR A 63 3.86 -0.12 5.24
CA THR A 63 5.12 0.48 5.71
C THR A 63 6.04 -0.59 6.30
N ALA A 64 5.54 -1.48 7.15
CA ALA A 64 6.34 -2.57 7.72
C ALA A 64 6.85 -3.55 6.65
N PHE A 65 6.08 -3.73 5.57
CA PHE A 65 6.52 -4.49 4.40
C PHE A 65 7.69 -3.79 3.70
N TYR A 66 7.60 -2.49 3.45
CA TYR A 66 8.70 -1.72 2.86
C TYR A 66 9.97 -1.78 3.72
N ASP A 67 9.87 -1.51 5.02
CA ASP A 67 11.02 -1.55 5.95
C ASP A 67 11.75 -2.90 5.87
N ARG A 68 10.97 -4.00 5.89
CA ARG A 68 11.51 -5.37 5.77
C ARG A 68 12.21 -5.62 4.43
N GLU A 69 11.67 -5.10 3.33
CA GLU A 69 12.29 -5.28 2.01
C GLU A 69 13.59 -4.47 1.92
N VAL A 70 13.62 -3.24 2.46
CA VAL A 70 14.86 -2.43 2.53
C VAL A 70 15.93 -3.12 3.35
N GLU A 71 15.60 -3.63 4.54
CA GLU A 71 16.53 -4.38 5.39
C GLU A 71 17.18 -5.57 4.65
N ARG A 72 16.44 -6.23 3.76
CA ARG A 72 16.96 -7.36 2.96
C ARG A 72 17.89 -6.96 1.83
N TYR A 73 17.84 -5.71 1.37
CA TYR A 73 18.76 -5.20 0.35
C TYR A 73 20.09 -4.73 0.93
N GLU A 74 20.15 -4.43 2.24
CA GLU A 74 21.37 -3.98 2.92
C GLU A 74 22.28 -5.13 3.41
N ASP A 75 21.82 -6.40 3.34
CA ASP A 75 22.59 -7.63 3.62
C ASP A 75 23.04 -8.36 2.33
#